data_AF-A0AAD4HTQ8-F1
#
_entry.id   AF-A0AAD4HTQ8-F1
#
_cell.length_a   1.000
_cell.length_b   1.000
_cell.length_c   1.000
_cell.angle_alpha   90.00
_cell.angle_beta   90.00
_cell.angle_gamma   90.00
#
_symmetry.space_group_name_H-M   'P 1'
#
loop_
_entity.id
_entity.type
_entity.pdbx_description
1 polymer ?
#
loop_
_entity_poly.entity_id
_entity_poly.type
_entity_poly.pdbx_seq_one_letter_code
_entity_poly.pdbx_strand_id
1 'polypeptide(L)'
;MTTQPLLKESAATLKALCASCGLPKTGAKRVLLDRLRHAARHFHPIPSTARILSIDLGLKNFAFSLLTPVKPPKHPAAASNNSPITFPVHLHAWQRLDLTLPSGSQPANITTTSKKPTKPSKSSLTTPPPPPPPSPPEDATQRTTDPFSPTALSQLTLNLIRTHLLPLRPTHVLIERQRFRTGGAAAIFEWTLRVNTLEAMLHAAFAALNHHHGGGGAGNGIGTVSRTAYKMLKKEKVELLGRFLKEDVPMVVVPEKGEANEMVRLFLGGLEEKEKKGGRGGRRKAEGKKEVDELMTKMDDLSDAVLQGMVWLQWQRNLETLIQERPELLDGE
;
A
#
# COMPACT_ATOMS: atom_id res chain seq x y z
N MET A 1 -1.03 36.29 18.60
CA MET A 1 -0.09 36.59 17.50
C MET A 1 -0.92 36.66 16.23
N THR A 2 -1.00 37.82 15.58
CA THR A 2 -1.70 37.96 14.28
C THR A 2 -0.94 37.18 13.22
N THR A 3 -1.54 36.13 12.67
CA THR A 3 -1.01 35.35 11.55
C THR A 3 -0.81 36.28 10.35
N GLN A 4 0.35 36.20 9.68
CA GLN A 4 0.58 37.01 8.48
C GLN A 4 -0.38 36.58 7.37
N PRO A 5 -0.94 37.54 6.58
CA PRO A 5 -1.82 37.23 5.47
C PRO A 5 -1.16 36.26 4.49
N LEU A 6 -1.88 35.21 4.08
CA LEU A 6 -1.34 34.14 3.22
C LEU A 6 -0.76 34.65 1.87
N LEU A 7 -1.27 35.77 1.36
CA LEU A 7 -0.76 36.45 0.15
C LEU A 7 0.67 36.99 0.30
N LYS A 8 1.11 37.26 1.54
CA LYS A 8 2.45 37.78 1.84
C LYS A 8 3.49 36.67 2.01
N GLU A 9 3.06 35.41 2.01
CA GLU A 9 3.96 34.27 2.21
C GLU A 9 4.99 34.10 1.08
N SER A 10 6.12 33.51 1.45
CA SER A 10 7.15 33.13 0.49
C SER A 10 6.67 32.00 -0.42
N ALA A 11 7.24 31.89 -1.63
CA ALA A 11 6.91 30.77 -2.52
C ALA A 11 7.35 29.43 -1.91
N ALA A 12 8.42 29.43 -1.10
CA ALA A 12 8.88 28.25 -0.38
C ALA A 12 7.86 27.81 0.68
N THR A 13 7.31 28.76 1.44
CA THR A 13 6.26 28.48 2.44
C THR A 13 5.01 27.89 1.78
N LEU A 14 4.52 28.50 0.70
CA LEU A 14 3.33 27.99 -0.01
C LEU A 14 3.56 26.58 -0.59
N LYS A 15 4.78 26.28 -1.09
CA LYS A 15 5.14 24.93 -1.53
C LYS A 15 5.17 23.93 -0.38
N ALA A 16 5.67 24.34 0.79
CA ALA A 16 5.69 23.51 1.98
C ALA A 16 4.27 23.21 2.48
N LEU A 17 3.39 24.22 2.52
CA LEU A 17 1.98 24.05 2.86
C LEU A 17 1.24 23.14 1.86
N CYS A 18 1.46 23.33 0.56
CA CYS A 18 0.91 22.43 -0.45
C CYS A 18 1.37 20.99 -0.20
N ALA A 19 2.68 20.79 0.01
CA ALA A 19 3.23 19.46 0.25
C ALA A 19 2.71 18.81 1.53
N SER A 20 2.54 19.58 2.62
CA SER A 20 1.99 19.06 3.89
C SER A 20 0.50 18.72 3.80
N CYS A 21 -0.22 19.27 2.82
CA CYS A 21 -1.63 18.97 2.56
C CYS A 21 -1.84 17.99 1.38
N GLY A 22 -0.77 17.36 0.87
CA GLY A 22 -0.88 16.43 -0.27
C GLY A 22 -1.19 17.08 -1.62
N LEU A 23 -0.99 18.40 -1.74
CA LEU A 23 -1.28 19.18 -2.95
C LEU A 23 -0.05 19.34 -3.87
N PRO A 24 -0.25 19.51 -5.19
CA PRO A 24 0.83 19.80 -6.12
C PRO A 24 1.62 21.06 -5.75
N LYS A 25 2.95 20.94 -5.67
CA LYS A 25 3.88 22.01 -5.25
C LYS A 25 4.54 22.80 -6.40
N THR A 26 4.12 22.58 -7.64
CA THR A 26 4.72 23.20 -8.83
C THR A 26 3.87 24.37 -9.34
N GLY A 27 4.49 25.49 -9.70
CA GLY A 27 3.80 26.65 -10.25
C GLY A 27 4.15 27.97 -9.55
N ALA A 28 3.58 29.06 -10.05
CA ALA A 28 3.71 30.41 -9.48
C ALA A 28 2.99 30.51 -8.12
N LYS A 29 3.33 31.53 -7.32
CA LYS A 29 2.74 31.75 -5.99
C LYS A 29 1.21 31.75 -6.00
N ARG A 30 0.60 32.48 -6.94
CA ARG A 30 -0.87 32.58 -7.08
C ARG A 30 -1.50 31.20 -7.29
N VAL A 31 -0.90 30.38 -8.16
CA VAL A 31 -1.39 29.01 -8.42
C VAL A 31 -1.34 28.13 -7.17
N LEU A 32 -0.28 28.24 -6.36
CA LEU A 32 -0.18 27.48 -5.10
C LEU A 32 -1.24 27.94 -4.09
N LEU A 33 -1.45 29.25 -3.99
CA LEU A 33 -2.48 29.84 -3.14
C LEU A 33 -3.88 29.40 -3.56
N ASP A 34 -4.18 29.46 -4.86
CA ASP A 34 -5.49 29.06 -5.41
C ASP A 34 -5.75 27.57 -5.16
N ARG A 35 -4.72 26.71 -5.20
CA ARG A 35 -4.85 25.29 -4.80
C ARG A 35 -5.19 25.11 -3.33
N LEU A 36 -4.53 25.84 -2.44
CA LEU A 36 -4.81 25.79 -1.00
C LEU A 36 -6.24 26.27 -0.71
N ARG A 37 -6.68 27.37 -1.34
CA ARG A 37 -8.06 27.89 -1.24
C ARG A 37 -9.07 26.88 -1.77
N HIS A 38 -8.82 26.32 -2.96
CA HIS A 38 -9.69 25.32 -3.55
C HIS A 38 -9.82 24.10 -2.63
N ALA A 39 -8.70 23.58 -2.11
CA ALA A 39 -8.70 22.46 -1.17
C ALA A 39 -9.45 22.79 0.12
N ALA A 40 -9.24 23.98 0.69
CA ALA A 40 -9.92 24.44 1.90
C ALA A 40 -11.45 24.50 1.72
N ARG A 41 -11.94 25.04 0.60
CA ARG A 41 -13.38 25.19 0.32
C ARG A 41 -14.10 23.88 0.08
N HIS A 42 -13.39 22.86 -0.39
CA HIS A 42 -13.94 21.52 -0.64
C HIS A 42 -13.57 20.53 0.47
N PHE A 43 -12.99 21.01 1.57
CA PHE A 43 -12.56 20.16 2.67
C PHE A 43 -13.77 19.60 3.42
N HIS A 44 -13.79 18.28 3.57
CA HIS A 44 -14.75 17.57 4.39
C HIS A 44 -13.99 16.90 5.54
N PRO A 45 -14.27 17.25 6.81
CA PRO A 45 -13.60 16.64 7.95
C PRO A 45 -13.75 15.13 7.95
N ILE A 46 -12.66 14.41 8.20
CA ILE A 46 -12.67 12.96 8.30
C ILE A 46 -13.20 12.54 9.67
N PRO A 47 -14.36 11.88 9.77
CA PRO A 47 -14.89 11.46 11.06
C PRO A 47 -14.01 10.37 11.67
N SER A 48 -13.97 10.30 13.00
CA SER A 48 -13.24 9.22 13.71
C SER A 48 -13.73 7.80 13.38
N THR A 49 -14.94 7.68 12.81
CA THR A 49 -15.52 6.41 12.33
C THR A 49 -15.13 6.08 10.89
N ALA A 50 -14.40 6.96 10.19
CA ALA A 50 -13.98 6.73 8.82
C ALA A 50 -13.09 5.49 8.71
N ARG A 51 -13.45 4.60 7.79
CA ARG A 51 -12.74 3.37 7.43
C ARG A 51 -12.00 3.60 6.13
N ILE A 52 -10.69 3.76 6.21
CA ILE A 52 -9.80 4.11 5.10
C ILE A 52 -9.15 2.82 4.58
N LEU A 53 -9.59 2.35 3.43
CA LEU A 53 -8.95 1.23 2.73
C LEU A 53 -7.85 1.79 1.84
N SER A 54 -6.60 1.44 2.14
CA SER A 54 -5.42 1.89 1.40
C SER A 54 -4.84 0.72 0.62
N ILE A 55 -4.73 0.87 -0.70
CA ILE A 55 -4.33 -0.18 -1.65
C ILE A 55 -3.04 0.23 -2.35
N ASP A 56 -2.06 -0.66 -2.31
CA ASP A 56 -0.88 -0.66 -3.18
C ASP A 56 -1.04 -1.73 -4.26
N LEU A 57 -0.99 -1.30 -5.51
CA LEU A 57 -1.37 -2.11 -6.66
C LEU A 57 -0.24 -3.04 -7.12
N GLY A 58 -0.62 -4.28 -7.39
CA GLY A 58 0.24 -5.24 -8.06
C GLY A 58 -0.49 -6.55 -8.30
N LEU A 59 -0.15 -7.29 -9.35
CA LEU A 59 -0.79 -8.58 -9.61
C LEU A 59 -0.21 -9.71 -8.76
N LYS A 60 1.08 -9.66 -8.41
CA LYS A 60 1.76 -10.66 -7.55
C LYS A 60 1.99 -10.20 -6.11
N ASN A 61 1.68 -8.94 -5.87
CA ASN A 61 2.03 -8.22 -4.66
C ASN A 61 0.92 -7.21 -4.29
N PHE A 62 -0.33 -7.54 -4.58
CA PHE A 62 -1.46 -6.70 -4.21
C PHE A 62 -1.49 -6.55 -2.69
N ALA A 63 -1.28 -5.35 -2.18
CA ALA A 63 -1.27 -5.12 -0.74
C ALA A 63 -2.36 -4.13 -0.36
N PHE A 64 -3.01 -4.37 0.77
CA PHE A 64 -3.98 -3.42 1.29
C PHE A 64 -3.97 -3.37 2.82
N SER A 65 -4.36 -2.22 3.36
CA SER A 65 -4.61 -2.02 4.77
C SER A 65 -5.95 -1.31 5.00
N LEU A 66 -6.56 -1.55 6.15
CA LEU A 66 -7.75 -0.85 6.60
C LEU A 66 -7.45 -0.08 7.88
N LEU A 67 -7.59 1.24 7.83
CA LEU A 67 -7.28 2.15 8.93
C LEU A 67 -8.54 2.88 9.43
N THR A 68 -8.59 3.20 10.72
CA THR A 68 -9.48 4.25 11.25
C THR A 68 -8.67 5.24 12.09
N PRO A 69 -8.97 6.55 12.07
CA PRO A 69 -8.31 7.50 12.96
C PRO A 69 -8.55 7.14 14.43
N VAL A 70 -7.52 7.23 15.27
CA VAL A 70 -7.70 7.19 16.72
C VAL A 70 -8.21 8.56 17.17
N LYS A 71 -9.20 8.61 18.08
CA LYS A 71 -9.63 9.88 18.66
C LYS A 71 -8.44 10.54 19.38
N PRO A 72 -8.13 11.82 19.10
CA PRO A 72 -7.05 12.48 19.80
C PRO A 72 -7.35 12.48 21.32
N PRO A 73 -6.36 12.17 22.17
CA PRO A 73 -6.53 12.28 23.61
C PRO A 73 -6.86 13.74 23.98
N LYS A 74 -7.65 13.93 25.04
CA LYS A 74 -8.04 15.27 25.54
C LYS A 74 -6.84 16.15 25.91
N HIS A 75 -5.67 15.53 26.13
CA HIS A 75 -4.39 16.18 26.30
C HIS A 75 -3.43 15.65 25.24
N PRO A 76 -2.96 16.46 24.28
CA PRO A 76 -1.94 16.02 23.35
C PRO A 76 -0.66 15.73 24.14
N ALA A 77 -0.21 14.48 24.16
CA ALA A 77 1.15 14.17 24.57
C ALA A 77 2.09 14.95 23.65
N ALA A 78 3.15 15.55 24.22
CA ALA A 78 4.13 16.31 23.45
C ALA A 78 4.62 15.46 22.28
N ALA A 79 4.21 15.82 21.06
CA ALA A 79 4.61 15.10 19.86
C ALA A 79 6.14 15.14 19.76
N SER A 80 6.76 13.98 19.58
CA SER A 80 8.18 13.91 19.23
C SER A 80 8.40 14.71 17.94
N ASN A 81 9.18 15.79 18.03
CA ASN A 81 9.35 16.83 16.99
C ASN A 81 9.97 16.35 15.66
N ASN A 82 10.23 15.05 15.48
CA ASN A 82 10.92 14.51 14.30
C ASN A 82 10.11 13.54 13.43
N SER A 83 8.88 13.18 13.79
CA SER A 83 8.04 12.32 12.94
C SER A 83 7.12 13.14 12.04
N PRO A 84 7.08 12.90 10.72
CA PRO A 84 6.14 13.56 9.82
C PRO A 84 4.68 13.11 10.04
N ILE A 85 4.48 11.99 10.75
CA ILE A 85 3.17 11.46 11.13
C ILE A 85 3.04 11.58 12.65
N THR A 86 2.00 12.28 13.10
CA THR A 86 1.83 12.66 14.51
C THR A 86 0.54 12.15 15.14
N PHE A 87 -0.31 11.44 14.38
CA PHE A 87 -1.60 10.96 14.84
C PHE A 87 -1.71 9.42 14.75
N PRO A 88 -2.16 8.76 15.82
CA PRO A 88 -2.29 7.31 15.82
C PRO A 88 -3.49 6.85 15.00
N VAL A 89 -3.36 5.64 14.45
CA VAL A 89 -4.42 4.95 13.69
C VAL A 89 -4.69 3.57 14.27
N HIS A 90 -5.92 3.09 14.14
CA HIS A 90 -6.22 1.68 14.32
C HIS A 90 -6.02 0.93 13.01
N LEU A 91 -5.22 -0.14 13.01
CA LEU A 91 -5.01 -1.03 11.88
C LEU A 91 -5.92 -2.26 12.01
N HIS A 92 -7.03 -2.27 11.26
CA HIS A 92 -8.05 -3.31 11.35
C HIS A 92 -7.75 -4.53 10.47
N ALA A 93 -7.25 -4.31 9.27
CA ALA A 93 -6.88 -5.36 8.32
C ALA A 93 -5.58 -4.98 7.62
N TRP A 94 -4.76 -5.98 7.32
CA TRP A 94 -3.49 -5.80 6.62
C TRP A 94 -3.15 -7.09 5.90
N GLN A 95 -3.11 -7.08 4.57
CA GLN A 95 -2.88 -8.31 3.79
C GLN A 95 -2.07 -8.02 2.53
N ARG A 96 -1.38 -9.06 2.04
CA ARG A 96 -0.70 -9.07 0.75
C ARG A 96 -1.06 -10.34 0.00
N LEU A 97 -1.58 -10.20 -1.23
CA LEU A 97 -2.09 -11.27 -2.07
C LEU A 97 -1.28 -11.39 -3.35
N ASP A 98 -1.10 -12.62 -3.83
CA ASP A 98 -0.73 -12.88 -5.22
C ASP A 98 -2.00 -13.21 -6.00
N LEU A 99 -2.49 -12.25 -6.78
CA LEU A 99 -3.72 -12.38 -7.56
C LEU A 99 -3.55 -13.29 -8.78
N THR A 100 -2.32 -13.70 -9.10
CA THR A 100 -2.06 -14.66 -10.19
C THR A 100 -2.22 -16.11 -9.75
N LEU A 101 -2.37 -16.36 -8.44
CA LEU A 101 -2.60 -17.69 -7.90
C LEU A 101 -4.11 -17.99 -7.79
N PRO A 102 -4.52 -19.26 -7.97
CA PRO A 102 -5.90 -19.67 -7.76
C PRO A 102 -6.39 -19.36 -6.34
N SER A 103 -7.68 -19.01 -6.19
CA SER A 103 -8.32 -18.77 -4.90
C SER A 103 -8.29 -20.05 -4.05
N GLY A 104 -7.30 -20.15 -3.16
CA GLY A 104 -7.04 -21.34 -2.33
C GLY A 104 -5.55 -21.72 -2.27
N SER A 105 -4.73 -21.21 -3.18
CA SER A 105 -3.28 -21.47 -3.25
C SER A 105 -2.44 -20.28 -2.79
N GLN A 106 -3.02 -19.33 -2.06
CA GLN A 106 -2.27 -18.22 -1.50
C GLN A 106 -1.15 -18.78 -0.60
N PRO A 107 0.12 -18.41 -0.80
CA PRO A 107 1.21 -18.90 0.02
C PRO A 107 0.93 -18.52 1.47
N ALA A 108 1.11 -19.48 2.38
CA ALA A 108 1.03 -19.21 3.81
C ALA A 108 1.88 -17.98 4.15
N ASN A 109 1.25 -17.01 4.82
CA ASN A 109 1.87 -15.75 5.21
C ASN A 109 3.24 -16.02 5.85
N ILE A 110 4.28 -15.32 5.35
CA ILE A 110 5.68 -15.28 5.82
C ILE A 110 6.05 -16.45 6.74
N THR A 111 6.08 -17.68 6.22
CA THR A 111 6.52 -18.83 7.00
C THR A 111 8.01 -19.05 6.74
N THR A 112 8.87 -18.53 7.60
CA THR A 112 10.29 -18.94 7.68
C THR A 112 10.40 -20.26 8.47
N THR A 113 9.69 -21.30 8.04
CA THR A 113 10.02 -22.66 8.48
C THR A 113 11.14 -23.18 7.60
N SER A 114 12.35 -23.11 8.13
CA SER A 114 13.50 -23.87 7.65
C SER A 114 13.22 -25.37 7.74
N LYS A 115 12.55 -25.95 6.75
CA LYS A 115 12.55 -27.41 6.57
C LYS A 115 13.94 -27.81 6.06
N LYS A 116 14.78 -28.28 6.99
CA LYS A 116 16.02 -29.03 6.71
C LYS A 116 15.70 -30.15 5.72
N PRO A 117 16.46 -30.34 4.62
CA PRO A 117 16.30 -31.51 3.77
C PRO A 117 16.82 -32.74 4.53
N THR A 118 15.91 -33.63 4.92
CA THR A 118 16.25 -34.98 5.35
C THR A 118 16.70 -35.77 4.12
N LYS A 119 17.92 -36.31 4.18
CA LYS A 119 18.49 -37.19 3.15
C LYS A 119 17.57 -38.39 2.89
N PRO A 120 17.38 -38.84 1.63
CA PRO A 120 16.71 -40.10 1.38
C PRO A 120 17.63 -41.26 1.79
N SER A 121 17.10 -42.18 2.59
CA SER A 121 17.69 -43.48 2.89
C SER A 121 17.60 -44.39 1.66
N LYS A 122 18.68 -45.12 1.39
CA LYS A 122 18.79 -46.12 0.32
C LYS A 122 18.11 -47.43 0.74
N SER A 123 17.25 -47.98 -0.11
CA SER A 123 16.79 -49.39 -0.20
C SER A 123 15.62 -49.40 -1.21
N SER A 124 15.44 -50.29 -2.19
CA SER A 124 16.11 -51.47 -2.72
C SER A 124 15.48 -51.74 -4.10
N LEU A 125 16.18 -52.49 -4.96
CA LEU A 125 15.78 -52.83 -6.34
C LEU A 125 14.40 -53.49 -6.44
N THR A 126 13.57 -53.05 -7.39
CA THR A 126 12.57 -53.88 -8.09
C THR A 126 12.32 -53.32 -9.49
N THR A 127 12.10 -54.22 -10.44
CA THR A 127 12.10 -54.08 -11.91
C THR A 127 11.03 -53.15 -12.49
N PRO A 128 11.25 -52.53 -13.68
CA PRO A 128 10.27 -51.64 -14.31
C PRO A 128 9.15 -52.44 -15.02
N PRO A 129 7.89 -51.97 -14.99
CA PRO A 129 6.80 -52.52 -15.79
C PRO A 129 6.86 -52.03 -17.27
N PRO A 130 6.20 -52.73 -18.21
CA PRO A 130 6.25 -52.42 -19.64
C PRO A 130 5.55 -51.09 -19.99
N PRO A 131 5.93 -50.45 -21.13
CA PRO A 131 5.39 -49.15 -21.51
C PRO A 131 3.90 -49.23 -21.88
N PRO A 132 3.09 -48.19 -21.55
CA PRO A 132 1.71 -48.10 -21.99
C PRO A 132 1.60 -47.86 -23.51
N PRO A 133 0.47 -48.24 -24.14
CA PRO A 133 0.26 -48.05 -25.57
C PRO A 133 0.23 -46.55 -25.93
N PRO A 134 0.58 -46.19 -27.19
CA PRO A 134 0.63 -44.80 -27.62
C PRO A 134 -0.73 -44.13 -27.53
N SER A 135 -0.78 -42.99 -26.84
CA SER A 135 -1.96 -42.12 -26.77
C SER A 135 -2.35 -41.64 -28.17
N PRO A 136 -3.66 -41.52 -28.47
CA PRO A 136 -4.14 -40.95 -29.73
C PRO A 136 -3.67 -39.50 -29.89
N PRO A 137 -3.58 -38.99 -31.14
CA PRO A 137 -3.00 -37.69 -31.42
C PRO A 137 -3.74 -36.59 -30.66
N GLU A 138 -2.99 -35.83 -29.85
CA GLU A 138 -3.44 -34.63 -29.17
C GLU A 138 -3.69 -33.52 -30.20
N ASP A 139 -4.82 -33.59 -30.89
CA ASP A 139 -5.32 -32.49 -31.71
C ASP A 139 -6.67 -32.05 -31.15
N ALA A 140 -6.60 -31.29 -30.06
CA ALA A 140 -7.69 -30.49 -29.54
C ALA A 140 -7.07 -29.25 -28.89
N THR A 141 -6.86 -28.22 -29.71
CA THR A 141 -6.81 -26.80 -29.36
C THR A 141 -6.98 -26.51 -27.86
N GLN A 142 -5.90 -26.63 -27.07
CA GLN A 142 -5.85 -26.01 -25.76
C GLN A 142 -5.78 -24.50 -26.03
N ARG A 143 -6.95 -23.86 -26.18
CA ARG A 143 -7.06 -22.41 -26.05
C ARG A 143 -6.62 -22.09 -24.63
N THR A 144 -5.32 -21.86 -24.45
CA THR A 144 -4.77 -21.27 -23.23
C THR A 144 -5.42 -19.90 -23.11
N THR A 145 -6.51 -19.81 -22.33
CA THR A 145 -7.18 -18.54 -22.06
C THR A 145 -6.16 -17.64 -21.39
N ASP A 146 -5.77 -16.54 -22.04
CA ASP A 146 -4.83 -15.59 -21.47
C ASP A 146 -5.34 -15.13 -20.09
N PRO A 147 -4.62 -15.45 -18.99
CA PRO A 147 -5.05 -15.12 -17.63
C PRO A 147 -5.09 -13.61 -17.39
N PHE A 148 -4.48 -12.82 -18.28
CA PHE A 148 -4.49 -11.37 -18.24
C PHE A 148 -5.38 -10.73 -19.30
N SER A 149 -6.22 -11.52 -19.98
CA SER A 149 -7.26 -10.99 -20.85
C SER A 149 -8.22 -10.06 -20.08
N PRO A 150 -8.85 -9.08 -20.74
CA PRO A 150 -9.81 -8.20 -20.08
C PRO A 150 -10.93 -8.95 -19.34
N THR A 151 -11.40 -10.07 -19.91
CA THR A 151 -12.41 -10.92 -19.26
C THR A 151 -11.88 -11.55 -17.98
N ALA A 152 -10.69 -12.17 -18.01
CA ALA A 152 -10.09 -12.78 -16.83
C ALA A 152 -9.79 -11.75 -15.73
N LEU A 153 -9.21 -10.59 -16.08
CA LEU A 153 -8.94 -9.52 -15.13
C LEU A 153 -10.22 -8.92 -14.53
N SER A 154 -11.32 -8.83 -15.30
CA SER A 154 -12.59 -8.35 -14.77
C SER A 154 -13.19 -9.30 -13.72
N GLN A 155 -13.11 -10.62 -13.96
CA GLN A 155 -13.56 -11.64 -13.00
C GLN A 155 -12.69 -11.64 -11.74
N LEU A 156 -11.37 -11.56 -11.91
CA LEU A 156 -10.41 -11.44 -10.83
C LEU A 156 -10.69 -10.19 -9.99
N THR A 157 -10.94 -9.04 -10.62
CA THR A 157 -11.26 -7.78 -9.94
C THR A 157 -12.57 -7.89 -9.15
N LEU A 158 -13.61 -8.46 -9.76
CA LEU A 158 -14.89 -8.65 -9.10
C LEU A 158 -14.76 -9.57 -7.89
N ASN A 159 -14.02 -10.67 -8.01
CA ASN A 159 -13.76 -11.59 -6.91
C ASN A 159 -13.00 -10.87 -5.79
N LEU A 160 -11.89 -10.21 -6.11
CA LEU A 160 -11.08 -9.43 -5.17
C LEU A 160 -11.94 -8.44 -4.36
N ILE A 161 -12.77 -7.65 -5.05
CA ILE A 161 -13.66 -6.68 -4.41
C ILE A 161 -14.65 -7.39 -3.47
N ARG A 162 -15.32 -8.44 -3.93
CA ARG A 162 -16.36 -9.14 -3.17
C ARG A 162 -15.83 -9.89 -1.96
N THR A 163 -14.68 -10.54 -2.10
CA THR A 163 -14.14 -11.44 -1.06
C THR A 163 -13.23 -10.74 -0.07
N HIS A 164 -12.45 -9.74 -0.52
CA HIS A 164 -11.44 -9.11 0.33
C HIS A 164 -11.77 -7.66 0.68
N LEU A 165 -12.29 -6.86 -0.25
CA LEU A 165 -12.34 -5.40 -0.04
C LEU A 165 -13.68 -4.90 0.52
N LEU A 166 -14.82 -5.37 0.00
CA LEU A 166 -16.14 -4.97 0.47
C LEU A 166 -16.51 -5.48 1.86
N PRO A 167 -16.15 -6.71 2.29
CA PRO A 167 -16.42 -7.16 3.65
C PRO A 167 -15.79 -6.27 4.72
N LEU A 168 -14.71 -5.56 4.37
CA LEU A 168 -14.06 -4.58 5.24
C LEU A 168 -14.88 -3.28 5.41
N ARG A 169 -15.98 -3.11 4.66
CA ARG A 169 -16.89 -1.95 4.73
C ARG A 169 -16.13 -0.61 4.69
N PRO A 170 -15.29 -0.36 3.68
CA PRO A 170 -14.58 0.90 3.58
C PRO A 170 -15.55 2.07 3.35
N THR A 171 -15.18 3.23 3.89
CA THR A 171 -15.85 4.52 3.61
C THR A 171 -15.06 5.36 2.61
N HIS A 172 -13.74 5.15 2.57
CA HIS A 172 -12.81 5.83 1.67
C HIS A 172 -11.88 4.76 1.10
N VAL A 173 -11.58 4.86 -0.19
CA VAL A 173 -10.64 3.95 -0.87
C VAL A 173 -9.52 4.80 -1.47
N LEU A 174 -8.29 4.50 -1.06
CA LEU A 174 -7.07 5.11 -1.60
C LEU A 174 -6.37 4.07 -2.47
N ILE A 175 -6.06 4.44 -3.71
CA ILE A 175 -5.33 3.60 -4.66
C ILE A 175 -4.09 4.39 -5.08
N GLU A 176 -2.87 3.89 -4.82
CA GLU A 176 -1.68 4.50 -5.43
C GLU A 176 -1.71 4.25 -6.93
N ARG A 177 -1.54 5.33 -7.69
CA ARG A 177 -1.54 5.28 -9.15
C ARG A 177 -0.30 4.58 -9.67
N GLN A 178 -0.48 3.59 -10.54
CA GLN A 178 0.65 2.91 -11.14
C GLN A 178 1.49 3.87 -12.00
N ARG A 179 2.82 3.83 -11.82
CA ARG A 179 3.73 4.72 -12.56
C ARG A 179 4.01 4.17 -13.95
N PHE A 180 3.84 5.02 -14.97
CA PHE A 180 4.36 4.74 -16.31
C PHE A 180 5.89 4.67 -16.28
N ARG A 181 6.43 3.60 -16.85
CA ARG A 181 7.87 3.40 -16.98
C ARG A 181 8.24 3.40 -18.47
N THR A 182 8.52 4.57 -19.01
CA THR A 182 9.04 4.74 -20.38
C THR A 182 10.55 4.54 -20.36
N GLY A 183 11.06 3.54 -21.09
CA GLY A 183 12.49 3.17 -21.12
C GLY A 183 12.84 1.81 -20.50
N GLY A 184 11.89 0.87 -20.45
CA GLY A 184 12.10 -0.51 -20.00
C GLY A 184 11.91 -1.54 -21.10
N ALA A 185 12.44 -2.75 -20.90
CA ALA A 185 12.19 -3.91 -21.77
C ALA A 185 10.68 -4.20 -21.93
N ALA A 186 10.26 -4.82 -23.04
CA ALA A 186 8.86 -5.08 -23.37
C ALA A 186 8.04 -5.69 -22.21
N ALA A 187 8.64 -6.58 -21.42
CA ALA A 187 8.01 -7.18 -20.24
C ALA A 187 7.58 -6.16 -19.16
N ILE A 188 8.29 -5.04 -18.99
CA ILE A 188 7.93 -3.98 -18.03
C ILE A 188 6.70 -3.21 -18.52
N PHE A 189 6.63 -2.97 -19.83
CA PHE A 189 5.49 -2.31 -20.46
C PHE A 189 4.23 -3.16 -20.35
N GLU A 190 4.33 -4.44 -20.71
CA GLU A 190 3.24 -5.42 -20.60
C GLU A 190 2.74 -5.54 -19.15
N TRP A 191 3.65 -5.64 -18.18
CA TRP A 191 3.28 -5.68 -16.76
C TRP A 191 2.56 -4.41 -16.31
N THR A 192 3.03 -3.24 -16.75
CA THR A 192 2.42 -1.95 -16.44
C THR A 192 1.00 -1.86 -17.03
N LEU A 193 0.81 -2.33 -18.27
CA LEU A 193 -0.51 -2.37 -18.90
C LEU A 193 -1.49 -3.25 -18.13
N ARG A 194 -1.04 -4.43 -17.67
CA ARG A 194 -1.86 -5.35 -16.87
C ARG A 194 -2.27 -4.73 -15.52
N VAL A 195 -1.34 -4.09 -14.81
CA VAL A 195 -1.65 -3.41 -13.54
C VAL A 195 -2.58 -2.20 -13.77
N ASN A 196 -2.33 -1.40 -14.81
CA ASN A 196 -3.23 -0.29 -15.16
C ASN A 196 -4.64 -0.76 -15.54
N THR A 197 -4.76 -1.95 -16.15
CA THR A 197 -6.06 -2.54 -16.46
C THR A 197 -6.81 -2.91 -15.18
N LEU A 198 -6.13 -3.53 -14.21
CA LEU A 198 -6.68 -3.79 -12.87
C LEU A 198 -7.08 -2.48 -12.17
N GLU A 199 -6.22 -1.46 -12.19
CA GLU A 199 -6.50 -0.12 -11.64
C GLU A 199 -7.79 0.47 -12.22
N ALA A 200 -7.93 0.47 -13.55
CA ALA A 200 -9.10 0.98 -14.23
C ALA A 200 -10.38 0.21 -13.87
N MET A 201 -10.29 -1.13 -13.77
CA MET A 201 -11.42 -1.97 -13.37
C MET A 201 -11.83 -1.74 -11.91
N LEU A 202 -10.89 -1.55 -10.99
CA LEU A 202 -11.16 -1.18 -9.61
C LEU A 202 -11.89 0.17 -9.54
N HIS A 203 -11.40 1.19 -10.25
CA HIS A 203 -12.06 2.50 -10.32
C HIS A 203 -13.49 2.39 -10.88
N ALA A 204 -13.67 1.67 -11.98
CA ALA A 204 -14.99 1.48 -12.59
C ALA A 204 -15.95 0.75 -11.64
N ALA A 205 -15.49 -0.31 -10.97
CA ALA A 205 -16.30 -1.08 -10.04
C ALA A 205 -16.68 -0.26 -8.79
N PHE A 206 -15.74 0.46 -8.18
CA PHE A 206 -16.04 1.34 -7.04
C PHE A 206 -16.95 2.49 -7.43
N ALA A 207 -16.76 3.11 -8.60
CA ALA A 207 -17.66 4.14 -9.11
C ALA A 207 -19.09 3.58 -9.29
N ALA A 208 -19.24 2.40 -9.89
CA ALA A 208 -20.55 1.75 -10.05
C ALA A 208 -21.22 1.44 -8.71
N LEU A 209 -20.47 0.94 -7.72
CA LEU A 209 -20.98 0.71 -6.37
C LEU A 209 -21.40 2.01 -5.67
N ASN A 210 -20.65 3.09 -5.89
CA ASN A 210 -20.97 4.41 -5.35
C ASN A 210 -22.17 5.05 -6.06
N HIS A 211 -22.39 4.79 -7.35
CA HIS A 211 -23.59 5.25 -8.07
C HIS A 211 -24.89 4.66 -7.52
N HIS A 212 -24.84 3.44 -6.96
CA HIS A 212 -25.98 2.87 -6.24
C HIS A 212 -26.19 3.48 -4.84
N HIS A 213 -25.27 4.33 -4.34
CA HIS A 213 -25.30 4.94 -3.00
C HIS A 213 -24.99 6.46 -2.95
N GLY A 214 -24.96 7.15 -4.10
CA GLY A 214 -24.79 8.60 -4.19
C GLY A 214 -23.33 9.10 -4.22
N GLY A 215 -22.88 9.47 -5.42
CA GLY A 215 -22.14 10.72 -5.68
C GLY A 215 -20.65 10.87 -5.30
N GLY A 216 -19.76 10.63 -6.26
CA GLY A 216 -18.76 11.62 -6.73
C GLY A 216 -17.45 11.88 -5.94
N GLY A 217 -16.30 11.66 -6.61
CA GLY A 217 -15.04 12.37 -6.33
C GLY A 217 -13.75 11.56 -6.48
N ALA A 218 -13.07 11.66 -7.61
CA ALA A 218 -11.74 11.08 -7.85
C ALA A 218 -10.65 12.17 -7.87
N GLY A 219 -9.60 12.01 -7.07
CA GLY A 219 -8.44 12.90 -7.02
C GLY A 219 -7.18 12.20 -7.56
N ASN A 220 -6.50 12.83 -8.50
CA ASN A 220 -5.29 12.36 -9.18
C ASN A 220 -4.08 13.18 -8.71
N GLY A 221 -2.93 12.56 -8.40
CA GLY A 221 -1.71 13.26 -8.02
C GLY A 221 -0.42 12.47 -8.35
N ILE A 222 0.47 13.09 -9.14
CA ILE A 222 1.75 12.52 -9.60
C ILE A 222 2.90 13.23 -8.90
N GLY A 223 3.85 12.46 -8.35
CA GLY A 223 5.16 12.95 -7.95
C GLY A 223 6.27 11.97 -8.33
N THR A 224 7.29 12.46 -9.03
CA THR A 224 8.46 11.68 -9.45
C THR A 224 9.54 11.77 -8.37
N VAL A 225 10.01 10.64 -7.82
CA VAL A 225 11.14 10.58 -6.86
C VAL A 225 12.33 9.91 -7.54
N SER A 226 13.52 10.48 -7.33
CA SER A 226 14.81 9.99 -7.85
C SER A 226 15.15 8.57 -7.36
N ARG A 227 15.71 7.76 -8.27
CA ARG A 227 15.92 6.30 -8.14
C ARG A 227 16.93 5.89 -7.05
N THR A 228 17.77 6.82 -6.58
CA THR A 228 18.76 6.59 -5.50
C THR A 228 18.16 6.87 -4.12
N ALA A 229 17.35 7.93 -3.98
CA ALA A 229 16.57 8.20 -2.77
C ALA A 229 15.49 7.12 -2.53
N TYR A 230 14.91 6.58 -3.61
CA TYR A 230 13.93 5.49 -3.55
C TYR A 230 14.46 4.24 -2.81
N LYS A 231 15.75 3.88 -2.95
CA LYS A 231 16.33 2.70 -2.27
C LYS A 231 16.66 2.94 -0.79
N MET A 232 16.92 4.19 -0.38
CA MET A 232 17.11 4.55 1.03
C MET A 232 15.76 4.69 1.75
N LEU A 233 14.76 5.31 1.11
CA LEU A 233 13.38 5.32 1.61
C LEU A 233 12.78 3.90 1.73
N LYS A 234 13.09 2.98 0.79
CA LYS A 234 12.61 1.59 0.84
C LYS A 234 12.96 0.88 2.16
N LYS A 235 14.15 1.14 2.71
CA LYS A 235 14.61 0.51 3.96
C LYS A 235 14.08 1.22 5.19
N GLU A 236 13.99 2.55 5.14
CA GLU A 236 13.51 3.37 6.27
C GLU A 236 12.02 3.17 6.53
N LYS A 237 11.19 2.97 5.50
CA LYS A 237 9.73 2.79 5.65
C LYS A 237 9.38 1.57 6.50
N VAL A 238 9.99 0.42 6.21
CA VAL A 238 9.74 -0.83 6.93
C VAL A 238 10.17 -0.69 8.39
N GLU A 239 11.31 -0.05 8.64
CA GLU A 239 11.83 0.22 9.99
C GLU A 239 10.98 1.28 10.73
N LEU A 240 10.49 2.30 10.04
CA LEU A 240 9.57 3.32 10.56
C LEU A 240 8.26 2.68 11.00
N LEU A 241 7.63 1.86 10.15
CA LEU A 241 6.41 1.15 10.51
C LEU A 241 6.66 0.16 11.66
N GLY A 242 7.82 -0.51 11.65
CA GLY A 242 8.26 -1.35 12.76
C GLY A 242 8.32 -0.60 14.09
N ARG A 243 8.80 0.65 14.11
CA ARG A 243 8.79 1.51 15.31
C ARG A 243 7.37 1.89 15.72
N PHE A 244 6.55 2.34 14.77
CA PHE A 244 5.16 2.71 15.04
C PHE A 244 4.30 1.58 15.63
N LEU A 245 4.67 0.32 15.38
CA LEU A 245 4.02 -0.88 15.93
C LEU A 245 4.59 -1.31 17.30
N LYS A 246 5.85 -0.94 17.63
CA LYS A 246 6.56 -1.41 18.83
C LYS A 246 6.61 -0.39 19.96
N GLU A 247 6.47 0.90 19.67
CA GLU A 247 6.56 1.96 20.68
C GLU A 247 5.50 1.81 21.79
N ASP A 248 5.86 2.18 23.03
CA ASP A 248 4.98 2.10 24.21
C ASP A 248 3.67 2.90 24.02
N VAL A 249 3.72 3.94 23.19
CA VAL A 249 2.55 4.64 22.66
C VAL A 249 2.54 4.46 21.14
N PRO A 250 1.96 3.35 20.64
CA PRO A 250 2.11 3.00 19.24
C PRO A 250 1.32 3.95 18.36
N MET A 251 1.95 4.44 17.29
CA MET A 251 1.27 5.19 16.23
C MET A 251 0.35 4.32 15.39
N VAL A 252 0.55 3.00 15.44
CA VAL A 252 -0.33 2.01 14.83
C VAL A 252 -0.84 1.07 15.92
N VAL A 253 -2.09 1.26 16.33
CA VAL A 253 -2.77 0.43 17.32
C VAL A 253 -3.48 -0.71 16.60
N VAL A 254 -3.26 -1.95 17.00
CA VAL A 254 -3.96 -3.12 16.43
C VAL A 254 -5.12 -3.49 17.35
N PRO A 255 -6.39 -3.35 16.92
CA PRO A 255 -7.52 -3.78 17.75
C PRO A 255 -7.51 -5.30 17.97
N GLU A 256 -7.89 -5.76 19.16
CA GLU A 256 -7.94 -7.20 19.50
C GLU A 256 -8.78 -8.02 18.52
N LYS A 257 -9.89 -7.44 18.03
CA LYS A 257 -10.81 -8.09 17.08
C LYS A 257 -10.45 -7.86 15.61
N GLY A 258 -9.29 -7.25 15.32
CA GLY A 258 -8.84 -6.95 13.97
C GLY A 258 -8.22 -8.16 13.25
N GLU A 259 -8.36 -8.20 11.92
CA GLU A 259 -7.74 -9.18 11.03
C GLU A 259 -6.23 -8.94 10.84
N ALA A 260 -5.69 -7.80 11.27
CA ALA A 260 -4.28 -7.44 11.10
C ALA A 260 -3.32 -8.16 12.06
N ASN A 261 -3.81 -8.73 13.17
CA ASN A 261 -2.97 -9.28 14.25
C ASN A 261 -1.91 -10.28 13.76
N GLU A 262 -2.32 -11.25 12.95
CA GLU A 262 -1.40 -12.27 12.45
C GLU A 262 -0.34 -11.66 11.52
N MET A 263 -0.72 -10.72 10.66
CA MET A 263 0.22 -10.07 9.76
C MET A 263 1.20 -9.15 10.49
N VAL A 264 0.76 -8.48 11.55
CA VAL A 264 1.66 -7.71 12.44
C VAL A 264 2.66 -8.63 13.12
N ARG A 265 2.21 -9.77 13.67
CA ARG A 265 3.10 -10.77 14.29
C ARG A 265 4.18 -11.24 13.31
N LEU A 266 3.78 -11.57 12.08
CA LEU A 266 4.70 -12.03 11.03
C LEU A 266 5.66 -10.93 10.57
N PHE A 267 5.18 -9.70 10.43
CA PHE A 267 6.00 -8.55 10.06
C PHE A 267 7.07 -8.24 11.11
N LEU A 268 6.69 -8.19 12.39
CA LEU A 268 7.61 -7.96 13.50
C LEU A 268 8.62 -9.10 13.65
N GLY A 269 8.18 -10.36 13.51
CA GLY A 269 9.08 -11.52 13.48
C GLY A 269 10.09 -11.45 12.34
N GLY A 270 9.68 -11.00 11.16
CA GLY A 270 10.57 -10.75 10.02
C GLY A 270 11.63 -9.68 10.29
N LEU A 271 11.27 -8.61 11.01
CA LEU A 271 12.21 -7.58 11.46
C LEU A 271 13.26 -8.14 12.44
N GLU A 272 12.82 -8.93 13.43
CA GLU A 272 13.75 -9.55 14.39
C GLU A 272 14.70 -10.55 13.74
N GLU A 273 14.20 -11.34 12.78
CA GLU A 273 15.06 -12.22 11.99
C GLU A 273 16.10 -11.45 11.18
N LYS A 274 15.71 -10.31 10.60
CA LYS A 274 16.63 -9.43 9.87
C LYS A 274 17.74 -8.93 10.78
N GLU A 275 17.41 -8.45 11.98
CA GLU A 275 18.40 -7.98 12.97
C GLU A 275 19.38 -9.10 13.35
N LYS A 276 18.86 -10.29 13.69
CA LYS A 276 19.69 -11.47 14.03
C LYS A 276 20.61 -11.89 12.87
N LYS A 277 20.12 -11.83 11.63
CA LYS A 277 20.89 -12.22 10.43
C LYS A 277 21.83 -11.12 9.94
N GLY A 278 21.62 -9.85 10.32
CA GLY A 278 22.47 -8.70 9.95
C GLY A 278 23.76 -8.58 10.76
N GLY A 279 23.80 -9.11 11.98
CA GLY A 279 24.99 -9.09 12.85
C GLY A 279 26.08 -10.12 12.52
N ARG A 280 25.77 -11.17 11.73
CA ARG A 280 26.76 -12.17 11.28
C ARG A 280 27.29 -11.80 9.89
N GLY A 281 28.36 -11.02 9.85
CA GLY A 281 29.09 -10.59 8.64
C GLY A 281 29.83 -11.70 7.90
N GLY A 282 29.15 -12.80 7.57
CA GLY A 282 29.71 -13.91 6.79
C GLY A 282 29.23 -13.86 5.33
N ARG A 283 30.14 -14.14 4.39
CA ARG A 283 29.89 -14.29 2.95
C ARG A 283 28.67 -15.20 2.70
N ARG A 284 27.50 -14.62 2.48
CA ARG A 284 26.24 -15.37 2.29
C ARG A 284 26.24 -16.13 0.96
N LYS A 285 25.74 -17.36 0.97
CA LYS A 285 25.39 -18.11 -0.25
C LYS A 285 24.29 -17.36 -1.02
N ALA A 286 24.30 -17.47 -2.35
CA ALA A 286 23.37 -16.77 -3.24
C ALA A 286 21.89 -17.05 -2.92
N GLU A 287 21.56 -18.27 -2.50
CA GLU A 287 20.19 -18.68 -2.12
C GLU A 287 19.66 -17.89 -0.91
N GLY A 288 20.45 -17.78 0.17
CA GLY A 288 20.05 -17.02 1.36
C GLY A 288 20.00 -15.50 1.15
N LYS A 289 20.59 -14.99 0.06
CA LYS A 289 20.41 -13.60 -0.37
C LYS A 289 19.04 -13.41 -1.04
N LYS A 290 18.63 -14.34 -1.91
CA LYS A 290 17.34 -14.29 -2.62
C LYS A 290 16.15 -14.35 -1.67
N GLU A 291 16.18 -15.23 -0.67
CA GLU A 291 15.12 -15.32 0.34
C GLU A 291 14.95 -14.02 1.14
N VAL A 292 16.07 -13.37 1.50
CA VAL A 292 16.05 -12.11 2.23
C VAL A 292 15.53 -10.97 1.36
N ASP A 293 15.93 -10.91 0.08
CA ASP A 293 15.43 -9.91 -0.86
C ASP A 293 13.92 -10.07 -1.13
N GLU A 294 13.43 -11.30 -1.19
CA GLU A 294 12.00 -11.61 -1.33
C GLU A 294 11.21 -11.21 -0.07
N LEU A 295 11.71 -11.55 1.12
CA LEU A 295 11.12 -11.14 2.39
C LEU A 295 11.04 -9.61 2.50
N MET A 296 12.13 -8.91 2.18
CA MET A 296 12.17 -7.43 2.20
C MET A 296 11.19 -6.82 1.23
N THR A 297 11.00 -7.42 0.06
CA THR A 297 10.03 -6.93 -0.92
C THR A 297 8.60 -7.11 -0.41
N LYS A 298 8.28 -8.26 0.19
CA LYS A 298 6.95 -8.49 0.81
C LYS A 298 6.67 -7.48 1.91
N MET A 299 7.66 -7.18 2.75
CA MET A 299 7.54 -6.20 3.83
C MET A 299 7.39 -4.77 3.32
N ASP A 300 8.02 -4.44 2.18
CA ASP A 300 7.88 -3.14 1.53
C ASP A 300 6.45 -2.91 0.99
N ASP A 301 5.92 -3.87 0.22
CA ASP A 301 4.53 -3.80 -0.31
C ASP A 301 3.52 -3.60 0.84
N LEU A 302 3.70 -4.37 1.93
CA LEU A 302 2.88 -4.27 3.13
C LEU A 302 3.04 -2.89 3.82
N SER A 303 4.26 -2.38 3.91
CA SER A 303 4.52 -1.08 4.55
C SER A 303 3.93 0.07 3.76
N ASP A 304 4.02 0.03 2.43
CA ASP A 304 3.46 1.05 1.55
C ASP A 304 1.93 1.14 1.70
N ALA A 305 1.24 0.00 1.76
CA ALA A 305 -0.21 -0.02 1.98
C ALA A 305 -0.65 0.65 3.30
N VAL A 306 0.14 0.56 4.39
CA VAL A 306 -0.18 1.22 5.68
C VAL A 306 0.23 2.68 5.68
N LEU A 307 1.47 2.97 5.28
CA LEU A 307 2.04 4.32 5.32
C LEU A 307 1.30 5.26 4.36
N GLN A 308 0.86 4.80 3.20
CA GLN A 308 0.01 5.58 2.29
C GLN A 308 -1.26 6.09 3.00
N GLY A 309 -1.96 5.21 3.73
CA GLY A 309 -3.17 5.57 4.46
C GLY A 309 -2.88 6.56 5.61
N MET A 310 -1.80 6.33 6.36
CA MET A 310 -1.38 7.24 7.44
C MET A 310 -0.98 8.62 6.91
N VAL A 311 -0.23 8.68 5.81
CA VAL A 311 0.18 9.94 5.18
C VAL A 311 -1.03 10.71 4.65
N TRP A 312 -1.98 10.02 4.01
CA TRP A 312 -3.20 10.67 3.54
C TRP A 312 -4.02 11.26 4.70
N LEU A 313 -4.20 10.51 5.80
CA LEU A 313 -4.86 11.01 7.01
C LEU A 313 -4.13 12.22 7.60
N GLN A 314 -2.79 12.19 7.63
CA GLN A 314 -1.99 13.32 8.08
C GLN A 314 -2.21 14.56 7.19
N TRP A 315 -2.32 14.39 5.86
CA TRP A 315 -2.64 15.49 4.94
C TRP A 315 -4.01 16.09 5.21
N GLN A 316 -5.04 15.25 5.45
CA GLN A 316 -6.38 15.74 5.80
C GLN A 316 -6.35 16.57 7.08
N ARG A 317 -5.61 16.11 8.09
CA ARG A 317 -5.48 16.82 9.36
C ARG A 317 -4.68 18.11 9.24
N ASN A 318 -3.60 18.11 8.46
CA ASN A 318 -2.82 19.32 8.19
C ASN A 318 -3.66 20.38 7.50
N LEU A 319 -4.52 19.98 6.55
CA LEU A 319 -5.45 20.88 5.88
C LEU A 319 -6.49 21.42 6.86
N GLU A 320 -7.07 20.58 7.73
CA GLU A 320 -7.99 21.02 8.79
C GLU A 320 -7.36 22.07 9.72
N THR A 321 -6.15 21.80 10.23
CA THR A 321 -5.40 22.75 11.07
C THR A 321 -5.11 24.04 10.31
N LEU A 322 -4.69 23.94 9.04
CA LEU A 322 -4.39 25.11 8.24
C LEU A 322 -5.62 26.00 8.03
N ILE A 323 -6.80 25.42 7.81
CA ILE A 323 -8.07 26.17 7.70
C ILE A 323 -8.39 26.90 9.01
N GLN A 324 -8.17 26.25 10.16
CA GLN A 324 -8.39 26.86 11.48
C GLN A 324 -7.41 28.01 11.76
N GLU A 325 -6.13 27.84 11.40
CA GLU A 325 -5.09 28.85 11.60
C GLU A 325 -5.16 30.00 10.58
N ARG A 326 -5.69 29.74 9.39
CA ARG A 326 -5.81 30.67 8.26
C ARG A 326 -7.23 30.71 7.69
N PRO A 327 -8.19 31.30 8.42
CA PRO A 327 -9.58 31.42 7.93
C PRO A 327 -9.69 32.13 6.58
N GLU A 328 -8.72 32.98 6.21
CA GLU A 328 -8.70 33.69 4.93
C GLU A 328 -8.58 32.77 3.70
N LEU A 329 -8.31 31.47 3.90
CA LEU A 329 -8.41 30.45 2.86
C LEU A 329 -9.84 30.26 2.36
N LEU A 330 -10.82 30.55 3.21
CA LEU A 330 -12.24 30.48 2.88
C LEU A 330 -12.77 31.79 2.28
N ASP A 331 -12.02 32.89 2.42
CA ASP A 331 -12.40 34.20 1.88
C ASP A 331 -12.27 34.28 0.35
N GLY A 332 -13.24 34.93 -0.30
CA GLY A 332 -13.22 35.45 -1.67
C GLY A 332 -13.59 34.48 -2.81
N GLU A 333 -14.20 34.98 -3.88
CA GLU A 333 -14.12 34.41 -5.24
C GLU A 333 -13.03 35.14 -6.03
#